data_AF-A0A7D7WG09-F1
#
_entry.id   AF-A0A7D7WG09-F1
#
_cell.length_a   1.000
_cell.length_b   1.000
_cell.length_c   1.000
_cell.angle_alpha   90.00
_cell.angle_beta   90.00
_cell.angle_gamma   90.00
#
_symmetry.space_group_name_H-M   'P 1'
#
loop_
_entity.id
_entity.type
_entity.pdbx_description
1 polymer ?
#
loop_
_entity_poly.entity_id
_entity_poly.type
_entity_poly.pdbx_seq_one_letter_code
_entity_poly.pdbx_strand_id
1 'polypeptide(L)'
;MIVIEGLIGAGKTTLGNVLSWELNIPFYSELNNEFTLSILDKFYNDKSRWAFPVQINFLNERFKLIKSIFRTKRGILDRSIYGDRVFATLLNESGYMSDYEYRIYLDLLDNMLEHSQIPELMIYLNCSVDEAERRIKNRNRSFETGISREYLYNLNIKYLSWYDNYSLSPKLMLDYDNINIFDDDHKNKLIYLIKDKLVI
;
A
#
# COMPACT_ATOMS: atom_id res chain seq x y z
N MET A 1 -5.00 -6.57 13.20
CA MET A 1 -4.06 -6.26 12.09
C MET A 1 -4.04 -4.75 11.88
N ILE A 2 -2.86 -4.14 11.75
CA ILE A 2 -2.71 -2.74 11.34
C ILE A 2 -2.33 -2.73 9.86
N VAL A 3 -2.89 -1.83 9.07
CA VAL A 3 -2.50 -1.68 7.66
C VAL A 3 -1.99 -0.26 7.40
N ILE A 4 -0.96 -0.14 6.59
CA ILE A 4 -0.36 1.15 6.21
C ILE A 4 -0.60 1.38 4.73
N GLU A 5 -1.32 2.44 4.39
CA GLU A 5 -1.69 2.84 3.04
C GLU A 5 -1.02 4.16 2.66
N GLY A 6 -0.99 4.44 1.35
CA GLY A 6 -0.43 5.67 0.82
C GLY A 6 0.28 5.47 -0.52
N LEU A 7 0.65 6.59 -1.14
CA LEU A 7 1.25 6.62 -2.47
C LEU A 7 2.54 5.78 -2.58
N ILE A 8 2.91 5.39 -3.79
CA ILE A 8 4.26 4.87 -4.07
C ILE A 8 5.27 5.93 -3.60
N GLY A 9 6.31 5.53 -2.88
CA GLY A 9 7.27 6.47 -2.31
C GLY A 9 6.85 7.12 -0.98
N ALA A 10 5.63 6.91 -0.48
CA ALA A 10 5.16 7.57 0.75
C ALA A 10 5.90 7.16 2.05
N GLY A 11 6.72 6.11 2.05
CA GLY A 11 7.48 5.68 3.24
C GLY A 11 6.79 4.64 4.13
N LYS A 12 5.80 3.91 3.59
CA LYS A 12 5.06 2.84 4.27
C LYS A 12 5.97 1.77 4.88
N THR A 13 6.91 1.25 4.10
CA THR A 13 7.87 0.24 4.56
C THR A 13 8.72 0.77 5.73
N THR A 14 9.13 2.03 5.68
CA THR A 14 9.91 2.66 6.77
C THR A 14 9.08 2.75 8.04
N LEU A 15 7.85 3.27 7.96
CA LEU A 15 6.96 3.34 9.11
C LEU A 15 6.61 1.94 9.66
N GLY A 16 6.37 0.97 8.78
CA GLY A 16 6.06 -0.40 9.17
C GLY A 16 7.14 -1.06 10.00
N ASN A 17 8.42 -0.87 9.64
CA ASN A 17 9.54 -1.35 10.43
C ASN A 17 9.63 -0.67 11.81
N VAL A 18 9.44 0.65 11.86
CA VAL A 18 9.47 1.40 13.13
C VAL A 18 8.34 0.94 14.05
N LEU A 19 7.11 0.83 13.52
CA LEU A 19 5.97 0.34 14.30
C LEU A 19 6.14 -1.11 14.76
N SER A 20 6.80 -1.94 13.94
CA SER A 20 7.09 -3.33 14.30
C SER A 20 7.91 -3.40 15.59
N TRP A 21 8.94 -2.57 15.67
CA TRP A 21 9.82 -2.47 16.82
C TRP A 21 9.11 -1.85 18.04
N GLU A 22 8.45 -0.70 17.85
CA GLU A 22 7.79 0.06 18.93
C GLU A 22 6.60 -0.68 19.58
N LEU A 23 5.89 -1.50 18.80
CA LEU A 23 4.70 -2.23 19.26
C LEU A 23 4.98 -3.71 19.51
N ASN A 24 6.17 -4.20 19.17
CA ASN A 24 6.51 -5.62 19.17
C ASN A 24 5.49 -6.46 18.36
N ILE A 25 5.16 -5.99 17.16
CA ILE A 25 4.21 -6.62 16.23
C ILE A 25 4.95 -6.97 14.93
N PRO A 26 4.83 -8.19 14.37
CA PRO A 26 5.50 -8.53 13.12
C PRO A 26 5.06 -7.65 11.95
N PHE A 27 6.02 -7.16 11.15
CA PHE A 27 5.76 -6.42 9.93
C PHE A 27 5.88 -7.30 8.68
N TYR A 28 4.91 -7.17 7.78
CA TYR A 28 4.79 -7.92 6.54
C TYR A 28 4.86 -6.95 5.36
N SER A 29 5.99 -6.96 4.67
CA SER A 29 6.27 -6.10 3.51
C SER A 29 5.66 -6.66 2.21
N GLU A 30 5.16 -5.77 1.35
CA GLU A 30 4.62 -6.09 0.02
C GLU A 30 5.69 -6.62 -0.94
N LEU A 31 6.90 -6.06 -0.91
CA LEU A 31 7.99 -6.37 -1.83
C LEU A 31 8.98 -7.32 -1.17
N ASN A 32 8.56 -8.57 -0.95
CA ASN A 32 9.32 -9.57 -0.20
C ASN A 32 9.87 -10.74 -1.04
N ASN A 33 9.63 -10.77 -2.35
CA ASN A 33 10.08 -11.87 -3.21
C ASN A 33 10.53 -11.39 -4.60
N GLU A 34 11.53 -12.09 -5.15
CA GLU A 34 12.17 -11.76 -6.43
C GLU A 34 11.22 -11.87 -7.63
N PHE A 35 10.29 -12.82 -7.59
CA PHE A 35 9.32 -13.02 -8.67
C PHE A 35 8.40 -11.81 -8.84
N THR A 36 7.92 -11.24 -7.73
CA THR A 36 7.10 -10.02 -7.71
C THR A 36 7.88 -8.82 -8.24
N LEU A 37 9.16 -8.70 -7.85
CA LEU A 37 10.03 -7.65 -8.40
C LEU A 37 10.22 -7.80 -9.91
N SER A 38 10.39 -9.03 -10.41
CA SER A 38 10.51 -9.30 -11.85
C SER A 38 9.23 -8.98 -12.62
N ILE A 39 8.04 -9.31 -12.10
CA ILE A 39 6.77 -8.93 -12.74
C ILE A 39 6.59 -7.40 -12.70
N LEU A 40 6.97 -6.75 -11.60
CA LEU A 40 6.86 -5.30 -11.45
C LEU A 40 7.74 -4.56 -12.46
N ASP A 41 8.96 -5.04 -12.71
CA ASP A 41 9.85 -4.53 -13.76
C ASP A 41 9.20 -4.64 -15.15
N LYS A 42 8.63 -5.80 -15.48
CA LYS A 42 7.90 -6.00 -16.74
C LYS A 42 6.69 -5.06 -16.87
N PHE A 43 5.99 -4.83 -15.77
CA PHE A 43 4.86 -3.88 -15.72
C PHE A 43 5.28 -2.45 -16.04
N TYR A 44 6.38 -1.97 -15.48
CA TYR A 44 6.81 -0.60 -15.79
C TYR A 44 7.32 -0.43 -17.23
N ASN A 45 7.83 -1.51 -17.84
CA ASN A 45 8.26 -1.54 -19.24
C ASN A 45 7.09 -1.67 -20.25
N ASP A 46 6.05 -2.44 -19.94
CA ASP A 46 4.85 -2.61 -20.79
C ASP A 46 3.60 -2.79 -19.93
N LYS A 47 2.98 -1.67 -19.56
CA LYS A 47 1.79 -1.65 -18.70
C LYS A 47 0.61 -2.38 -19.35
N SER A 48 0.40 -2.23 -20.66
CA SER A 48 -0.72 -2.85 -21.38
C SER A 48 -0.67 -4.37 -21.32
N ARG A 49 0.52 -4.97 -21.41
CA ARG A 49 0.66 -6.43 -21.31
C ARG A 49 0.62 -6.95 -19.88
N TRP A 50 1.13 -6.17 -18.92
CA TRP A 50 1.47 -6.67 -17.59
C TRP A 50 0.62 -6.10 -16.44
N ALA A 51 -0.28 -5.14 -16.70
CA ALA A 51 -1.20 -4.59 -15.71
C ALA A 51 -2.02 -5.68 -15.01
N PHE A 52 -2.72 -6.54 -15.77
CA PHE A 52 -3.50 -7.61 -15.17
C PHE A 52 -2.64 -8.65 -14.43
N PRO A 53 -1.57 -9.22 -15.03
CA PRO A 53 -0.69 -10.15 -14.31
C PRO A 53 -0.09 -9.61 -13.01
N VAL A 54 0.34 -8.34 -12.99
CA VAL A 54 0.95 -7.75 -11.78
C VAL A 54 -0.08 -7.57 -10.67
N GLN A 55 -1.31 -7.15 -11.01
CA GLN A 55 -2.39 -7.02 -10.02
C GLN A 55 -2.79 -8.38 -9.44
N ILE A 56 -2.89 -9.43 -10.26
CA ILE A 56 -3.16 -10.80 -9.79
C ILE A 56 -2.04 -11.31 -8.88
N ASN A 57 -0.79 -11.06 -9.25
CA ASN A 57 0.35 -11.46 -8.42
C ASN A 57 0.34 -10.75 -7.06
N PHE A 58 0.15 -9.42 -7.02
CA PHE A 58 0.06 -8.67 -5.77
C PHE A 58 -1.11 -9.14 -4.90
N LEU A 59 -2.28 -9.36 -5.49
CA LEU A 59 -3.44 -9.89 -4.78
C LEU A 59 -3.13 -11.24 -4.11
N ASN A 60 -2.53 -12.17 -4.86
CA ASN A 60 -2.16 -13.49 -4.35
C ASN A 60 -1.10 -13.42 -3.22
N GLU A 61 -0.03 -12.63 -3.41
CA GLU A 61 0.99 -12.46 -2.38
C GLU A 61 0.41 -11.82 -1.13
N ARG A 62 -0.40 -10.77 -1.27
CA ARG A 62 -1.03 -10.13 -0.11
C ARG A 62 -1.98 -11.06 0.62
N PHE A 63 -2.72 -11.89 -0.10
CA PHE A 63 -3.59 -12.90 0.52
C PHE A 63 -2.79 -13.96 1.31
N LYS A 64 -1.58 -14.34 0.85
CA LYS A 64 -0.67 -15.19 1.64
C LYS A 64 -0.22 -14.50 2.94
N LEU A 65 0.08 -13.21 2.90
CA LEU A 65 0.44 -12.42 4.09
C LEU A 65 -0.74 -12.34 5.07
N ILE A 66 -1.95 -12.06 4.58
CA ILE A 66 -3.18 -12.02 5.42
C ILE A 66 -3.40 -13.37 6.12
N LYS A 67 -3.27 -14.50 5.39
CA LYS A 67 -3.36 -15.85 6.00
C LYS A 67 -2.28 -16.09 7.05
N SER A 68 -1.10 -15.49 6.89
CA SER A 68 -0.01 -15.62 7.87
C SER A 68 -0.30 -14.81 9.13
N ILE A 69 -0.78 -13.57 8.98
CA ILE A 69 -1.23 -12.70 10.08
C ILE A 69 -2.39 -13.33 10.85
N PHE A 70 -3.33 -13.98 10.15
CA PHE A 70 -4.43 -14.70 10.79
C PHE A 70 -3.94 -15.77 11.77
N ARG A 71 -2.85 -16.48 11.42
CA ARG A 71 -2.24 -17.52 12.28
C ARG A 71 -1.52 -16.93 13.48
N THR A 72 -0.82 -15.79 13.31
CA THR A 72 -0.07 -15.13 14.39
C THR A 72 -0.93 -14.17 15.23
N LYS A 73 -2.16 -13.90 14.81
CA LYS A 73 -3.16 -13.00 15.42
C LYS A 73 -2.78 -11.52 15.46
N ARG A 74 -1.55 -11.15 15.12
CA ARG A 74 -1.06 -9.77 15.09
C ARG A 74 -0.09 -9.59 13.94
N GLY A 75 -0.23 -8.46 13.25
CA GLY A 75 0.64 -8.10 12.13
C GLY A 75 0.37 -6.68 11.64
N ILE A 76 1.42 -6.04 11.14
CA ILE A 76 1.39 -4.78 10.40
C ILE A 76 1.63 -5.12 8.92
N LEU A 77 0.78 -4.63 8.03
CA LEU A 77 0.86 -4.91 6.60
C LEU A 77 1.20 -3.65 5.79
N ASP A 78 2.20 -3.75 4.91
CA ASP A 78 2.49 -2.72 3.90
C ASP A 78 1.46 -2.82 2.76
N ARG A 79 0.55 -1.85 2.71
CA ARG A 79 -0.72 -1.85 1.98
C ARG A 79 -1.71 -2.93 2.44
N SER A 80 -2.96 -2.76 2.04
CA SER A 80 -4.03 -3.70 2.31
C SER A 80 -4.67 -4.20 1.02
N ILE A 81 -5.36 -5.33 1.13
CA ILE A 81 -6.19 -5.86 0.05
C ILE A 81 -7.36 -4.92 -0.26
N TYR A 82 -7.73 -4.02 0.66
CA TYR A 82 -8.79 -3.03 0.46
C TYR A 82 -8.36 -1.89 -0.46
N GLY A 83 -7.07 -1.50 -0.41
CA GLY A 83 -6.50 -0.46 -1.27
C GLY A 83 -6.18 -0.94 -2.69
N ASP A 84 -6.20 -2.26 -2.91
CA ASP A 84 -5.79 -2.87 -4.18
C ASP A 84 -6.71 -2.50 -5.36
N ARG A 85 -8.01 -2.36 -5.05
CA ARG A 85 -9.02 -1.88 -6.01
C ARG A 85 -8.65 -0.53 -6.62
N VAL A 86 -7.93 0.33 -5.89
CA VAL A 86 -7.50 1.66 -6.37
C VAL A 86 -6.61 1.54 -7.60
N PHE A 87 -5.63 0.62 -7.57
CA PHE A 87 -4.70 0.39 -8.66
C PHE A 87 -5.39 -0.23 -9.87
N ALA A 88 -6.16 -1.30 -9.68
CA ALA A 88 -6.87 -1.95 -10.78
C ALA A 88 -7.84 -1.01 -11.50
N THR A 89 -8.55 -0.17 -10.74
CA THR A 89 -9.47 0.84 -11.30
C THR A 89 -8.70 1.86 -12.13
N LEU A 90 -7.56 2.38 -11.64
CA LEU A 90 -6.73 3.30 -12.41
C LEU A 90 -6.23 2.68 -13.72
N LEU A 91 -5.78 1.42 -13.65
CA LEU A 91 -5.24 0.71 -14.81
C LEU A 91 -6.31 0.46 -15.87
N ASN A 92 -7.54 0.13 -15.47
CA ASN A 92 -8.66 -0.02 -16.40
C ASN A 92 -9.05 1.31 -17.04
N GLU A 93 -9.25 2.36 -16.23
CA GLU A 93 -9.59 3.70 -16.75
C GLU A 93 -8.50 4.28 -17.67
N SER A 94 -7.24 3.92 -17.45
CA SER A 94 -6.11 4.34 -18.30
C SER A 94 -5.92 3.47 -19.54
N GLY A 95 -6.79 2.47 -19.78
CA GLY A 95 -6.73 1.57 -20.93
C GLY A 95 -5.62 0.52 -20.88
N TYR A 96 -4.97 0.32 -19.73
CA TYR A 96 -3.93 -0.71 -19.55
C TYR A 96 -4.50 -2.06 -19.11
N MET A 97 -5.75 -2.11 -18.67
CA MET A 97 -6.47 -3.32 -18.29
C MET A 97 -7.84 -3.31 -18.97
N SER A 98 -8.18 -4.37 -19.70
CA SER A 98 -9.49 -4.49 -20.34
C SER A 98 -10.62 -4.62 -19.32
N ASP A 99 -11.86 -4.31 -19.73
CA ASP A 99 -13.03 -4.45 -18.85
C ASP A 99 -13.26 -5.90 -18.38
N TYR A 100 -12.91 -6.87 -19.23
CA TYR A 100 -12.95 -8.29 -18.87
C TYR A 100 -11.92 -8.64 -17.79
N GLU A 101 -10.67 -8.21 -17.96
CA GLU A 101 -9.61 -8.41 -16.96
C GLU A 101 -9.94 -7.70 -15.65
N TYR A 102 -10.45 -6.46 -15.72
CA TYR A 102 -10.86 -5.70 -14.55
C TYR A 102 -11.98 -6.41 -13.79
N ARG A 103 -13.02 -6.86 -14.50
CA ARG A 103 -14.12 -7.63 -13.89
C ARG A 103 -13.62 -8.92 -13.24
N ILE A 104 -12.79 -9.70 -13.93
CA ILE A 104 -12.21 -10.94 -13.38
C ILE A 104 -11.40 -10.63 -12.11
N TYR A 105 -10.60 -9.56 -12.13
CA TYR A 105 -9.83 -9.13 -10.97
C TYR A 105 -10.74 -8.72 -9.81
N LEU A 106 -11.80 -7.95 -10.05
CA LEU A 106 -12.74 -7.53 -9.01
C LEU A 106 -13.47 -8.73 -8.39
N ASP A 107 -13.96 -9.65 -9.21
CA ASP A 107 -14.63 -10.86 -8.74
C ASP A 107 -13.66 -11.68 -7.86
N LEU A 108 -12.40 -11.82 -8.27
CA LEU A 108 -11.38 -12.52 -7.48
C LEU A 108 -11.06 -11.80 -6.16
N LEU A 109 -10.90 -10.47 -6.22
CA LEU A 109 -10.64 -9.63 -5.06
C LEU A 109 -11.77 -9.77 -4.03
N ASP A 110 -13.03 -9.66 -4.46
CA ASP A 110 -14.19 -9.73 -3.58
C ASP A 110 -14.32 -11.11 -2.92
N ASN A 111 -14.10 -12.19 -3.68
CA ASN A 111 -14.04 -13.54 -3.12
C ASN A 111 -12.93 -13.69 -2.05
N MET A 112 -11.76 -13.08 -2.24
CA MET A 112 -10.68 -13.15 -1.25
C MET A 112 -10.96 -12.28 -0.02
N LEU A 113 -11.67 -11.16 -0.18
CA LEU A 113 -12.03 -10.26 0.90
C LEU A 113 -12.97 -10.91 1.92
N GLU A 114 -13.82 -11.86 1.50
CA GLU A 114 -14.67 -12.67 2.40
C GLU A 114 -13.85 -13.46 3.43
N HIS A 115 -12.57 -13.72 3.14
CA HIS A 115 -11.65 -14.44 4.02
C HIS A 115 -10.62 -13.53 4.70
N SER A 116 -10.77 -12.21 4.56
CA SER A 116 -9.88 -11.22 5.19
C SER A 116 -10.42 -10.74 6.53
N GLN A 117 -9.52 -10.38 7.44
CA GLN A 117 -9.89 -9.71 8.68
C GLN A 117 -9.94 -8.20 8.49
N ILE A 118 -10.97 -7.57 9.06
CA ILE A 118 -11.05 -6.11 9.15
C ILE A 118 -9.84 -5.62 9.99
N PRO A 119 -9.08 -4.61 9.53
CA PRO A 119 -7.97 -4.06 10.30
C PRO A 119 -8.45 -3.42 11.60
N GLU A 120 -7.62 -3.43 12.64
CA GLU A 120 -7.84 -2.65 13.87
C GLU A 120 -7.64 -1.14 13.60
N LEU A 121 -6.72 -0.83 12.68
CA LEU A 121 -6.45 0.54 12.25
C LEU A 121 -5.90 0.54 10.81
N MET A 122 -6.42 1.44 9.99
CA MET A 122 -5.81 1.83 8.71
C MET A 122 -5.08 3.16 8.88
N ILE A 123 -3.76 3.15 8.70
CA ILE A 123 -2.91 4.34 8.72
C ILE A 123 -2.70 4.77 7.27
N TYR A 124 -3.09 6.00 6.93
CA TYR A 124 -2.84 6.56 5.61
C TYR A 124 -1.73 7.61 5.68
N LEU A 125 -0.64 7.39 4.96
CA LEU A 125 0.45 8.35 4.80
C LEU A 125 0.08 9.33 3.69
N ASN A 126 -0.41 10.49 4.10
CA ASN A 126 -0.68 11.58 3.18
C ASN A 126 0.66 12.23 2.80
N CYS A 127 1.06 11.98 1.56
CA CYS A 127 2.34 12.38 0.99
C CYS A 127 2.06 13.04 -0.36
N SER A 128 2.57 14.24 -0.57
CA SER A 128 2.47 14.93 -1.86
C SER A 128 3.18 14.16 -2.96
N VAL A 129 2.76 14.42 -4.21
CA VAL A 129 3.41 13.82 -5.39
C VAL A 129 4.87 14.25 -5.48
N ASP A 130 5.18 15.51 -5.15
CA ASP A 130 6.55 16.02 -5.13
C ASP A 130 7.45 15.26 -4.17
N GLU A 131 6.97 15.05 -2.94
CA GLU A 131 7.74 14.32 -1.93
C GLU A 131 7.85 12.83 -2.27
N ALA A 132 6.78 12.23 -2.79
CA ALA A 132 6.80 10.86 -3.28
C ALA A 132 7.83 10.66 -4.39
N GLU A 133 7.87 11.55 -5.39
CA GLU A 133 8.86 11.54 -6.46
C GLU A 133 10.29 11.71 -5.94
N ARG A 134 10.49 12.63 -4.99
CA ARG A 134 11.80 12.83 -4.34
C ARG A 134 12.27 11.55 -3.65
N ARG A 135 11.40 10.87 -2.91
CA ARG A 135 11.69 9.60 -2.22
C ARG A 135 11.95 8.46 -3.20
N ILE A 136 11.18 8.37 -4.29
CA ILE A 136 11.39 7.38 -5.36
C ILE A 136 12.77 7.55 -6.00
N LYS A 137 13.16 8.79 -6.32
CA LYS A 137 14.49 9.09 -6.87
C LYS A 137 15.61 8.72 -5.89
N ASN A 138 15.47 9.08 -4.62
CA ASN A 138 16.49 8.81 -3.60
C ASN A 138 16.73 7.32 -3.36
N ARG A 139 15.68 6.47 -3.42
CA ARG A 139 15.84 5.02 -3.22
C ARG A 139 16.39 4.26 -4.43
N ASN A 140 16.45 4.92 -5.59
CA ASN A 140 17.13 4.45 -6.81
C ASN A 140 16.84 2.99 -7.21
N ARG A 141 15.57 2.59 -7.19
CA ARG A 141 15.15 1.27 -7.69
C ARG A 141 15.00 1.34 -9.21
N SER A 142 15.76 0.51 -9.93
CA SER A 142 15.84 0.55 -11.40
C SER A 142 14.48 0.49 -12.10
N PHE A 143 13.59 -0.39 -11.64
CA PHE A 143 12.25 -0.58 -12.21
C PHE A 143 11.29 0.61 -12.01
N GLU A 144 11.61 1.56 -11.13
CA GLU A 144 10.72 2.70 -10.83
C GLU A 144 11.00 3.92 -11.70
N THR A 145 12.03 3.87 -12.53
CA THR A 145 12.37 4.92 -13.49
C THR A 145 11.26 5.19 -14.52
N GLY A 146 10.40 4.20 -14.79
CA GLY A 146 9.24 4.30 -15.68
C GLY A 146 7.95 4.84 -15.04
N ILE A 147 8.01 5.33 -13.79
CA ILE A 147 6.86 5.94 -13.11
C ILE A 147 6.72 7.40 -13.55
N SER A 148 5.64 7.74 -14.25
CA SER A 148 5.35 9.12 -14.61
C SER A 148 4.74 9.90 -13.45
N ARG A 149 5.00 11.21 -13.40
CA ARG A 149 4.38 12.14 -12.45
C ARG A 149 2.85 12.12 -12.54
N GLU A 150 2.33 12.09 -13.76
CA GLU A 150 0.90 12.01 -14.04
C GLU A 150 0.27 10.75 -13.43
N TYR A 151 0.94 9.60 -13.56
CA TYR A 151 0.49 8.36 -12.94
C TYR A 151 0.43 8.47 -11.42
N LEU A 152 1.47 9.05 -10.79
CA LEU A 152 1.46 9.30 -9.34
C LEU A 152 0.36 10.27 -8.91
N TYR A 153 0.11 11.31 -9.69
CA TYR A 153 -0.94 12.29 -9.42
C TYR A 153 -2.34 11.66 -9.48
N ASN A 154 -2.65 10.93 -10.56
CA ASN A 154 -3.93 10.24 -10.72
C ASN A 154 -4.14 9.19 -9.63
N LEU A 155 -3.08 8.46 -9.29
CA LEU A 155 -3.10 7.49 -8.18
C LEU A 155 -3.36 8.18 -6.84
N ASN A 156 -2.78 9.35 -6.58
CA ASN A 156 -3.00 10.11 -5.36
C ASN A 156 -4.46 10.57 -5.22
N ILE A 157 -5.06 11.10 -6.29
CA ILE A 157 -6.48 11.49 -6.30
C ILE A 157 -7.37 10.31 -5.94
N LYS A 158 -7.15 9.15 -6.57
CA LYS A 158 -7.96 7.96 -6.31
C LYS A 158 -7.77 7.43 -4.89
N TYR A 159 -6.55 7.49 -4.36
CA TYR A 159 -6.28 7.08 -2.98
C TYR A 159 -6.95 8.00 -1.95
N LEU A 160 -6.95 9.32 -2.17
CA LEU A 160 -7.66 10.26 -1.30
C LEU A 160 -9.18 10.02 -1.33
N SER A 161 -9.75 9.86 -2.53
CA SER A 161 -11.16 9.50 -2.68
C SER A 161 -11.50 8.17 -1.99
N TRP A 162 -10.65 7.15 -2.16
CA TRP A 162 -10.81 5.87 -1.47
C TRP A 162 -10.70 6.01 0.06
N TYR A 163 -9.75 6.81 0.55
CA TYR A 163 -9.57 7.08 1.97
C TYR A 163 -10.84 7.70 2.56
N ASP A 164 -11.41 8.72 1.90
CA ASP A 164 -12.62 9.40 2.37
C ASP A 164 -13.81 8.44 2.48
N ASN A 165 -13.98 7.56 1.49
CA ASN A 165 -15.02 6.56 1.44
C ASN A 165 -14.75 5.31 2.31
N TYR A 166 -13.53 5.13 2.82
CA TYR A 166 -13.20 3.99 3.67
C TYR A 166 -13.92 4.07 5.02
N SER A 167 -14.69 3.03 5.35
CA SER A 167 -15.48 2.94 6.60
C SER A 167 -15.41 1.57 7.27
N LEU A 168 -14.52 0.67 6.84
CA LEU A 168 -14.46 -0.70 7.36
C LEU A 168 -13.87 -0.77 8.77
N SER A 169 -12.96 0.15 9.11
CA SER A 169 -12.32 0.22 10.42
C SER A 169 -11.92 1.66 10.76
N PRO A 170 -11.45 1.93 12.00
CA PRO A 170 -10.83 3.21 12.33
C PRO A 170 -9.71 3.55 11.33
N LYS A 171 -9.68 4.80 10.89
CA LYS A 171 -8.64 5.34 10.01
C LYS A 171 -7.91 6.51 10.66
N LEU A 172 -6.62 6.63 10.37
CA LEU A 172 -5.74 7.72 10.82
C LEU A 172 -4.94 8.24 9.64
N MET A 173 -5.16 9.50 9.28
CA MET A 173 -4.33 10.19 8.30
C MET A 173 -3.15 10.85 9.00
N LEU A 174 -1.94 10.64 8.46
CA LEU A 174 -0.72 11.29 8.91
C LEU A 174 -0.23 12.17 7.77
N ASP A 175 -0.11 13.48 8.02
CA ASP A 175 0.67 14.36 7.16
C ASP A 175 2.14 13.93 7.24
N TYR A 176 2.66 13.46 6.12
CA TYR A 176 3.92 12.72 6.06
C TYR A 176 4.93 13.33 5.11
N ASP A 177 4.70 14.57 4.67
CA ASP A 177 5.63 15.31 3.80
C ASP A 177 6.89 15.72 4.55
N ASN A 178 6.71 16.30 5.74
CA ASN A 178 7.77 16.88 6.55
C ASN A 178 8.17 16.02 7.76
N ILE A 179 7.65 14.79 7.83
CA ILE A 179 7.99 13.86 8.92
C ILE A 179 9.31 13.16 8.60
N ASN A 180 10.30 13.42 9.45
CA ASN A 180 11.51 12.61 9.53
C ASN A 180 11.35 11.56 10.62
N ILE A 181 11.03 10.31 10.24
CA ILE A 181 10.86 9.21 11.20
C ILE A 181 12.16 8.80 11.92
N PHE A 182 13.31 9.27 11.46
CA PHE A 182 14.61 9.08 12.12
C PHE A 182 14.94 10.16 13.15
N ASP A 183 14.15 11.22 13.20
CA ASP A 183 14.19 12.22 14.27
C ASP A 183 13.33 11.74 15.44
N ASP A 184 13.87 11.76 16.66
CA ASP A 184 13.20 11.18 17.83
C ASP A 184 11.91 11.93 18.21
N ASP A 185 11.88 13.26 18.08
CA ASP A 185 10.69 14.05 18.42
C ASP A 185 9.55 13.75 17.44
N HIS A 186 9.85 13.76 16.15
CA HIS A 186 8.90 13.38 15.10
C HIS A 186 8.40 11.94 15.27
N LYS A 187 9.32 11.00 15.52
CA LYS A 187 9.00 9.58 15.73
C LYS A 187 8.08 9.42 16.95
N ASN A 188 8.45 9.97 18.09
CA ASN A 188 7.70 9.84 19.34
C ASN A 188 6.29 10.43 19.21
N LYS A 189 6.15 11.61 18.57
CA LYS A 189 4.85 12.22 18.30
C LYS A 189 3.98 11.34 17.42
N LEU A 190 4.55 10.76 16.37
CA LEU A 190 3.81 9.90 15.45
C LEU A 190 3.37 8.59 16.11
N ILE A 191 4.25 7.96 16.90
CA ILE A 191 3.93 6.75 17.65
C ILE A 191 2.85 7.02 18.68
N TYR A 192 2.90 8.17 19.37
CA TYR A 192 1.86 8.58 20.31
C TYR A 192 0.48 8.67 19.63
N LEU A 193 0.39 9.34 18.47
CA LEU A 193 -0.88 9.45 17.73
C LEU A 193 -1.45 8.09 17.32
N ILE A 194 -0.58 7.15 16.93
CA ILE A 194 -0.99 5.79 16.54
C ILE A 194 -1.47 5.00 17.75
N LYS A 195 -0.74 5.06 18.87
CA LYS A 195 -1.10 4.38 20.13
C LYS A 195 -2.40 4.92 20.71
N ASP A 196 -2.58 6.24 20.74
CA ASP A 196 -3.82 6.90 21.14
C ASP A 196 -5.01 6.40 20.31
N LYS A 197 -4.83 6.30 18.98
CA LYS A 197 -5.88 5.79 18.08
C LYS A 197 -6.18 4.31 18.28
N LEU A 198 -5.18 3.52 18.64
CA LEU A 198 -5.31 2.09 18.97
C LEU A 198 -5.83 1.86 20.40
N VAL A 199 -5.92 2.90 21.22
CA VAL A 199 -6.31 2.84 22.64
C VAL A 199 -5.35 1.94 23.45
N ILE A 200 -4.04 2.10 23.23
CA ILE A 200 -2.95 1.35 23.90
C ILE A 200 -1.81 2.25 24.39
#